data_AF-A0A2H0WID0-F1
#
_entry.id   AF-A0A2H0WID0-F1
#
_cell.length_a   1.000
_cell.length_b   1.000
_cell.length_c   1.000
_cell.angle_alpha   90.00
_cell.angle_beta   90.00
_cell.angle_gamma   90.00
#
_symmetry.space_group_name_H-M   'P 1'
#
loop_
_entity.id
_entity.type
_entity.pdbx_description
1 polymer ?
#
loop_
_entity_poly.entity_id
_entity_poly.type
_entity_poly.pdbx_seq_one_letter_code
_entity_poly.pdbx_strand_id
1 'polypeptide(L)'
;MSFWVLLQVFTSLVLFAAVGFIWVRLNRPAKDDPRLSRGLQLLQSKISVLEDLSDRTDTQVTQLTALIEQKGRDIQNLIFQSEKQLQKIEASMGKSMEVAKIFQDKIPHQEIIERQNTVKYVKAAKMAHAGASVDEIAGQVDLSRGEIEFIAKINRDQLQFSEEALPQWAMEIDTQSDTGASVAPQAEEPKEDLQTLMHSVLSRQKASLNEREEVAEPIRPASVKESPKRALADLGNQFRQGLKNPSELVQKPAPRVIQQQQQVRRSSIQSDVVKKVVFPKIEVNGNLG
;
A
#
# COMPACT_ATOMS: atom_id res chain seq x y z
N MET A 1 44.18 0.06 -107.19
CA MET A 1 42.96 0.44 -106.42
C MET A 1 42.65 -0.55 -105.29
N SER A 2 42.66 -1.87 -105.51
CA SER A 2 42.37 -2.88 -104.48
C SER A 2 43.31 -2.87 -103.26
N PHE A 3 44.62 -2.70 -103.46
CA PHE A 3 45.60 -2.66 -102.34
C PHE A 3 45.35 -1.51 -101.36
N TRP A 4 44.96 -0.34 -101.89
CA TRP A 4 44.71 0.86 -101.09
C TRP A 4 43.46 0.69 -100.20
N VAL A 5 42.41 0.07 -100.74
CA VAL A 5 41.19 -0.28 -99.98
C VAL A 5 41.51 -1.29 -98.88
N LEU A 6 42.35 -2.29 -99.16
CA LEU A 6 42.73 -3.31 -98.17
C LEU A 6 43.54 -2.73 -97.01
N LEU A 7 44.46 -1.79 -97.31
CA LEU A 7 45.22 -1.06 -96.30
C LEU A 7 44.30 -0.19 -95.43
N GLN A 8 43.33 0.51 -96.04
CA GLN A 8 42.35 1.31 -95.32
C GLN A 8 41.51 0.46 -94.36
N VAL A 9 40.98 -0.69 -94.81
CA VAL A 9 40.21 -1.61 -93.97
C VAL A 9 41.05 -2.14 -92.80
N PHE A 10 42.30 -2.53 -93.06
CA PHE A 10 43.20 -3.00 -92.00
C PHE A 10 43.46 -1.89 -90.95
N THR A 11 43.70 -0.66 -91.41
CA THR A 11 43.97 0.48 -90.52
C THR A 11 42.74 0.83 -89.68
N SER A 12 41.54 0.80 -90.26
CA SER A 12 40.28 0.99 -89.53
C SER A 12 40.05 -0.10 -88.49
N LEU A 13 40.42 -1.35 -88.77
CA LEU A 13 40.24 -2.49 -87.86
C LEU A 13 41.19 -2.38 -86.65
N VAL A 14 42.45 -1.98 -86.89
CA VAL A 14 43.40 -1.68 -85.81
C VAL A 14 42.92 -0.50 -84.96
N LEU A 15 42.38 0.55 -85.59
CA LEU A 15 41.86 1.71 -84.88
C LEU A 15 40.64 1.35 -84.01
N PHE A 16 39.72 0.54 -84.53
CA PHE A 16 38.59 0.00 -83.75
C PHE A 16 39.06 -0.85 -82.56
N ALA A 17 40.07 -1.71 -82.76
CA ALA A 17 40.63 -2.51 -81.68
C ALA A 17 41.30 -1.63 -80.61
N ALA A 18 42.02 -0.58 -81.01
CA ALA A 18 42.65 0.36 -80.09
C ALA A 18 41.62 1.17 -79.29
N VAL A 19 40.55 1.66 -79.94
CA VAL A 19 39.45 2.35 -79.25
C VAL A 19 38.73 1.40 -78.30
N GLY A 20 38.45 0.16 -78.72
CA GLY A 20 37.85 -0.86 -77.85
C GLY A 20 38.71 -1.17 -76.62
N PHE A 21 40.02 -1.27 -76.80
CA PHE A 21 40.95 -1.52 -75.70
C PHE A 21 41.02 -0.34 -74.72
N ILE A 22 41.03 0.90 -75.22
CA ILE A 22 40.98 2.12 -74.41
C ILE A 22 39.64 2.20 -73.66
N TRP A 23 38.53 1.86 -74.32
CA TRP A 23 37.21 1.85 -73.70
C TRP A 23 37.13 0.85 -72.55
N VAL A 24 37.60 -0.39 -72.76
CA VAL A 24 37.66 -1.41 -71.70
C VAL A 24 38.58 -0.99 -70.57
N ARG A 25 39.68 -0.27 -70.87
CA ARG A 25 40.62 0.22 -69.87
C ARG A 25 40.06 1.40 -69.05
N LEU A 26 39.28 2.29 -69.67
CA LEU A 26 38.60 3.39 -68.98
C LEU A 26 37.38 2.93 -68.18
N ASN A 27 36.60 1.98 -68.71
CA ASN A 27 35.45 1.41 -68.01
C ASN A 27 35.82 0.34 -66.98
N ARG A 28 37.12 0.06 -66.80
CA ARG A 28 37.55 -0.81 -65.71
C ARG A 28 37.29 -0.02 -64.42
N PRO A 29 36.31 -0.42 -63.59
CA PRO A 29 35.99 0.32 -62.37
C PRO A 29 37.29 0.47 -61.58
N ALA A 30 37.60 1.72 -61.20
CA ALA A 30 38.75 2.00 -60.36
C ALA A 30 38.69 1.00 -59.21
N LYS A 31 39.74 0.19 -59.03
CA LYS A 31 39.78 -0.80 -57.96
C LYS A 31 39.65 -0.01 -56.66
N ASP A 32 38.45 -0.01 -56.08
CA ASP A 32 38.15 0.74 -54.87
C ASP A 32 39.20 0.38 -53.84
N ASP A 33 39.87 1.42 -53.33
CA ASP A 33 40.96 1.22 -52.40
C ASP A 33 40.45 0.36 -51.23
N PRO A 34 41.09 -0.78 -50.93
CA PRO A 34 40.59 -1.73 -49.95
C PRO A 34 40.43 -1.10 -48.54
N ARG A 35 41.06 0.04 -48.30
CA ARG A 35 40.92 0.85 -47.08
C ARG A 35 39.60 1.61 -47.03
N LEU A 36 39.14 2.15 -48.16
CA LEU A 36 37.91 2.93 -48.26
C LEU A 36 36.68 2.02 -48.20
N SER A 37 36.75 0.85 -48.86
CA SER A 37 35.72 -0.19 -48.76
C SER A 37 35.56 -0.70 -47.30
N ARG A 38 36.67 -0.98 -46.60
CA ARG A 38 36.62 -1.35 -45.17
C ARG A 38 36.09 -0.22 -44.27
N GLY A 39 36.44 1.03 -44.57
CA GLY A 39 35.93 2.20 -43.85
C GLY A 39 34.41 2.35 -43.99
N LEU A 40 33.88 2.15 -45.21
CA LEU A 40 32.46 2.22 -45.49
C LEU A 40 31.68 1.06 -44.86
N GLN A 41 32.26 -0.16 -44.86
CA GLN A 41 31.69 -1.31 -44.15
C GLN A 41 31.60 -1.08 -42.63
N LEU A 42 32.63 -0.48 -42.01
CA LEU A 42 32.61 -0.15 -40.58
C LEU A 42 31.57 0.93 -40.25
N LEU A 43 31.38 1.91 -41.13
CA LEU A 43 30.33 2.91 -40.94
C LEU A 43 28.95 2.29 -41.08
N GLN A 44 28.74 1.44 -42.07
CA GLN A 44 27.47 0.71 -42.24
C GLN A 44 27.16 -0.17 -41.02
N SER A 45 28.16 -0.88 -40.47
CA SER A 45 27.96 -1.68 -39.26
C SER A 45 27.70 -0.80 -38.03
N LYS A 46 28.31 0.39 -37.94
CA LYS A 46 28.03 1.33 -36.85
C LYS A 46 26.65 1.95 -36.95
N ILE A 47 26.21 2.26 -38.18
CA ILE A 47 24.85 2.76 -38.44
C ILE A 47 23.84 1.69 -38.03
N SER A 48 24.03 0.43 -38.44
CA SER A 48 23.10 -0.65 -38.05
C SER A 48 23.06 -0.90 -36.53
N VAL A 49 24.20 -0.77 -35.84
CA VAL A 49 24.24 -0.91 -34.37
C VAL A 49 23.60 0.29 -33.67
N LEU A 50 23.79 1.51 -34.18
CA LEU A 50 23.14 2.70 -33.63
C LEU A 50 21.62 2.67 -33.88
N GLU A 51 21.19 2.17 -35.03
CA GLU A 51 19.79 1.97 -35.36
C GLU A 51 19.15 0.94 -34.41
N ASP A 52 19.78 -0.23 -34.20
CA ASP A 52 19.30 -1.23 -33.24
C ASP A 52 19.27 -0.71 -31.79
N LEU A 53 20.28 0.05 -31.38
CA LEU A 53 20.29 0.69 -30.05
C LEU A 53 19.22 1.78 -29.95
N SER A 54 18.94 2.52 -31.02
CA SER A 54 17.87 3.51 -31.07
C SER A 54 16.51 2.83 -30.92
N ASP A 55 16.22 1.82 -31.73
CA ASP A 55 14.97 1.05 -31.69
C ASP A 55 14.76 0.41 -30.30
N ARG A 56 15.84 -0.14 -29.72
CA ARG A 56 15.79 -0.72 -28.38
C ARG A 56 15.57 0.34 -27.29
N THR A 57 16.08 1.55 -27.47
CA THR A 57 15.85 2.66 -26.55
C THR A 57 14.41 3.15 -26.66
N ASP A 58 13.88 3.29 -27.86
CA ASP A 58 12.50 3.73 -28.10
C ASP A 58 11.47 2.75 -27.51
N THR A 59 11.72 1.45 -27.66
CA THR A 59 10.89 0.42 -27.03
C THR A 59 10.97 0.46 -25.51
N GLN A 60 12.16 0.66 -24.92
CA GLN A 60 12.30 0.80 -23.47
C GLN A 60 11.62 2.06 -22.93
N VAL A 61 11.74 3.20 -23.61
CA VAL A 61 11.06 4.44 -23.23
C VAL A 61 9.54 4.25 -23.29
N THR A 62 9.04 3.61 -24.33
CA THR A 62 7.60 3.30 -24.46
C THR A 62 7.11 2.41 -23.32
N GLN A 63 7.86 1.35 -22.97
CA GLN A 63 7.54 0.48 -21.84
C GLN A 63 7.59 1.21 -20.50
N LEU A 64 8.58 2.09 -20.31
CA LEU A 64 8.74 2.88 -19.10
C LEU A 64 7.59 3.87 -18.94
N THR A 65 7.19 4.55 -20.01
CA THR A 65 6.02 5.44 -20.02
C THR A 65 4.74 4.67 -19.66
N ALA A 66 4.51 3.49 -20.26
CA ALA A 66 3.36 2.67 -19.93
C ALA A 66 3.35 2.21 -18.45
N LEU A 67 4.52 1.89 -17.89
CA LEU A 67 4.66 1.54 -16.49
C LEU A 67 4.38 2.73 -15.57
N ILE A 68 4.88 3.93 -15.92
CA ILE A 68 4.59 5.17 -15.17
C ILE A 68 3.09 5.45 -15.17
N GLU A 69 2.42 5.34 -16.31
CA GLU A 69 0.96 5.54 -16.38
C GLU A 69 0.20 4.52 -15.54
N GLN A 70 0.62 3.25 -15.58
CA GLN A 70 0.03 2.22 -14.73
C GLN A 70 0.22 2.53 -13.24
N LYS A 71 1.43 2.94 -12.84
CA LYS A 71 1.73 3.31 -11.45
C LYS A 71 1.02 4.59 -11.01
N GLY A 72 0.82 5.54 -11.92
CA GLY A 72 -0.02 6.70 -11.68
C GLY A 72 -1.46 6.31 -11.33
N ARG A 73 -2.05 5.38 -12.10
CA ARG A 73 -3.39 4.84 -11.81
C ARG A 73 -3.45 4.09 -10.47
N ASP A 74 -2.45 3.27 -10.16
CA ASP A 74 -2.37 2.55 -8.88
C ASP A 74 -2.35 3.54 -7.69
N ILE A 75 -1.53 4.60 -7.77
CA ILE A 75 -1.43 5.63 -6.72
C ILE A 75 -2.76 6.38 -6.58
N GLN A 76 -3.39 6.76 -7.69
CA GLN A 76 -4.69 7.44 -7.66
C GLN A 76 -5.78 6.60 -6.99
N ASN A 77 -5.79 5.29 -7.26
CA ASN A 77 -6.71 4.35 -6.59
C ASN A 77 -6.42 4.23 -5.09
N LEU A 78 -5.15 4.21 -4.69
CA LEU A 78 -4.77 4.14 -3.28
C LEU A 78 -5.15 5.41 -2.51
N ILE A 79 -5.01 6.59 -3.13
CA ILE A 79 -5.46 7.87 -2.57
C ILE A 79 -6.96 7.82 -2.32
N PHE A 80 -7.74 7.42 -3.32
CA PHE A 80 -9.20 7.32 -3.19
C PHE A 80 -9.64 6.33 -2.10
N GLN A 81 -8.95 5.19 -1.96
CA GLN A 81 -9.22 4.24 -0.88
C GLN A 81 -8.89 4.82 0.50
N SER A 82 -7.79 5.56 0.62
CA SER A 82 -7.39 6.23 1.86
C SER A 82 -8.40 7.30 2.27
N GLU A 83 -8.87 8.14 1.33
CA GLU A 83 -9.91 9.13 1.57
C GLU A 83 -11.20 8.49 2.08
N LYS A 84 -11.61 7.37 1.48
CA LYS A 84 -12.79 6.61 1.93
C LYS A 84 -12.62 6.04 3.33
N GLN A 85 -11.41 5.61 3.71
CA GLN A 85 -11.14 5.15 5.08
C GLN A 85 -11.15 6.31 6.07
N LEU A 86 -10.58 7.45 5.70
CA LEU A 86 -10.57 8.66 6.52
C LEU A 86 -12.00 9.14 6.82
N GLN A 87 -12.86 9.15 5.80
CA GLN A 87 -14.28 9.50 5.97
C GLN A 87 -15.02 8.54 6.94
N LYS A 88 -14.68 7.24 6.91
CA LYS A 88 -15.24 6.28 7.87
C LYS A 88 -14.76 6.53 9.29
N ILE A 89 -13.47 6.87 9.45
CA ILE A 89 -12.88 7.20 10.74
C ILE A 89 -13.55 8.45 11.30
N GLU A 90 -13.67 9.53 10.53
CA GLU A 90 -14.37 10.75 10.94
C GLU A 90 -15.81 10.49 11.37
N ALA A 91 -16.55 9.71 10.59
CA ALA A 91 -17.92 9.33 10.95
C ALA A 91 -17.98 8.50 12.25
N SER A 92 -17.03 7.59 12.47
CA SER A 92 -16.95 6.83 13.72
C SER A 92 -16.55 7.68 14.92
N MET A 93 -15.62 8.62 14.72
CA MET A 93 -15.16 9.56 15.73
C MET A 93 -16.27 10.51 16.15
N GLY A 94 -17.08 11.01 15.20
CA GLY A 94 -18.26 11.81 15.50
C GLY A 94 -19.23 11.08 16.42
N LYS A 95 -19.56 9.81 16.10
CA LYS A 95 -20.42 8.96 16.94
C LYS A 95 -19.83 8.72 18.32
N SER A 96 -18.55 8.38 18.41
CA SER A 96 -17.88 8.19 19.70
C SER A 96 -17.87 9.46 20.55
N MET A 97 -17.75 10.63 19.92
CA MET A 97 -17.80 11.90 20.63
C MET A 97 -19.21 12.25 21.12
N GLU A 98 -20.25 11.93 20.34
CA GLU A 98 -21.64 12.04 20.81
C GLU A 98 -21.90 11.12 22.00
N VAL A 99 -21.45 9.87 21.93
CA VAL A 99 -21.56 8.91 23.04
C VAL A 99 -20.80 9.43 24.27
N ALA A 100 -19.57 9.92 24.11
CA ALA A 100 -18.80 10.48 25.20
C ALA A 100 -19.49 11.68 25.87
N LYS A 101 -20.13 12.57 25.09
CA LYS A 101 -20.94 13.67 25.63
C LYS A 101 -22.12 13.16 26.46
N ILE A 102 -22.83 12.15 25.97
CA ILE A 102 -23.95 11.52 26.71
C ILE A 102 -23.46 10.95 28.04
N PHE A 103 -22.30 10.31 28.08
CA PHE A 103 -21.75 9.75 29.32
C PHE A 103 -21.23 10.82 30.28
N GLN A 104 -20.62 11.89 29.79
CA GLN A 104 -20.24 13.03 30.65
C GLN A 104 -21.46 13.69 31.30
N ASP A 105 -22.56 13.85 30.56
CA ASP A 105 -23.77 14.49 31.07
C ASP A 105 -24.57 13.58 32.02
N LYS A 106 -24.51 12.26 31.83
CA LYS A 106 -25.33 11.29 32.59
C LYS A 106 -24.69 10.73 33.84
N ILE A 107 -23.38 10.87 34.05
CA ILE A 107 -22.75 10.43 35.29
C ILE A 107 -22.85 11.57 36.30
N PRO A 108 -23.69 11.48 37.34
CA PRO A 108 -23.75 12.48 38.39
C PRO A 108 -22.47 12.37 39.24
N HIS A 109 -21.38 13.00 38.76
CA HIS A 109 -20.08 12.98 39.42
C HIS A 109 -20.17 13.46 40.86
N GLN A 110 -21.04 14.44 41.11
CA GLN A 110 -21.31 14.96 42.45
C GLN A 110 -21.90 13.90 43.39
N GLU A 111 -22.87 13.11 42.90
CA GLU A 111 -23.52 12.06 43.69
C GLU A 111 -22.54 10.91 43.99
N ILE A 112 -21.66 10.57 43.06
CA ILE A 112 -20.63 9.54 43.29
C ILE A 112 -19.63 10.02 44.36
N ILE A 113 -19.21 11.28 44.32
CA ILE A 113 -18.31 11.86 45.33
C ILE A 113 -18.99 11.87 46.70
N GLU A 114 -20.26 12.27 46.77
CA GLU A 114 -21.04 12.26 48.01
C GLU A 114 -21.16 10.83 48.58
N ARG A 115 -21.49 9.84 47.74
CA ARG A 115 -21.53 8.42 48.13
C ARG A 115 -20.18 7.94 48.66
N GLN A 116 -19.07 8.24 47.97
CA GLN A 116 -17.73 7.87 48.43
C GLN A 116 -17.40 8.46 49.80
N ASN A 117 -17.76 9.73 50.04
CA ASN A 117 -17.58 10.36 51.34
C ASN A 117 -18.46 9.70 52.40
N THR A 118 -19.74 9.44 52.12
CA THR A 118 -20.64 8.73 53.04
C THR A 118 -20.10 7.36 53.44
N VAL A 119 -19.51 6.59 52.51
CA VAL A 119 -18.87 5.31 52.83
C VAL A 119 -17.70 5.48 53.79
N LYS A 120 -16.86 6.51 53.61
CA LYS A 120 -15.77 6.79 54.56
C LYS A 120 -16.31 7.05 55.97
N TYR A 121 -17.39 7.84 56.09
CA TYR A 121 -18.01 8.12 57.39
C TYR A 121 -18.63 6.86 58.02
N VAL A 122 -19.33 6.04 57.23
CA VAL A 122 -19.91 4.77 57.69
C VAL A 122 -18.82 3.80 58.15
N LYS A 123 -17.74 3.66 57.37
CA LYS A 123 -16.60 2.80 57.72
C LYS A 123 -15.91 3.27 58.99
N ALA A 124 -15.63 4.57 59.12
CA ALA A 124 -15.05 5.15 60.32
C ALA A 124 -15.94 4.91 61.56
N ALA A 125 -17.26 5.04 61.41
CA ALA A 125 -18.21 4.80 62.49
C ALA A 125 -18.28 3.32 62.91
N LYS A 126 -18.25 2.38 61.94
CA LYS A 126 -18.15 0.94 62.23
C LYS A 126 -16.87 0.60 62.99
N MET A 127 -15.72 1.12 62.53
CA MET A 127 -14.43 0.89 63.20
C MET A 127 -14.39 1.49 64.61
N ALA A 128 -14.94 2.69 64.79
CA ALA A 128 -15.06 3.32 66.10
C ALA A 128 -15.90 2.51 67.08
N HIS A 129 -17.05 2.00 66.63
CA HIS A 129 -17.92 1.15 67.44
C HIS A 129 -17.27 -0.20 67.78
N ALA A 130 -16.43 -0.74 66.87
CA ALA A 130 -15.59 -1.91 67.15
C ALA A 130 -14.46 -1.64 68.18
N GLY A 131 -14.30 -0.38 68.62
CA GLY A 131 -13.31 0.01 69.62
C GLY A 131 -11.93 0.36 69.06
N ALA A 132 -11.80 0.55 67.74
CA ALA A 132 -10.56 0.96 67.12
C ALA A 132 -10.10 2.35 67.61
N SER A 133 -8.78 2.54 67.69
CA SER A 133 -8.22 3.82 68.12
C SER A 133 -8.33 4.90 67.03
N VAL A 134 -8.35 6.18 67.40
CA VAL A 134 -8.46 7.30 66.46
C VAL A 134 -7.32 7.27 65.42
N ASP A 135 -6.10 6.94 65.84
CA ASP A 135 -4.94 6.88 64.95
C ASP A 135 -5.02 5.69 63.98
N GLU A 136 -5.63 4.57 64.39
CA GLU A 136 -5.86 3.39 63.55
C GLU A 136 -6.94 3.64 62.50
N ILE A 137 -8.03 4.31 62.87
CA ILE A 137 -9.08 4.73 61.93
C ILE A 137 -8.52 5.73 60.92
N ALA A 138 -7.68 6.68 61.36
CA ALA A 138 -7.03 7.65 60.47
C ALA A 138 -6.04 6.99 59.48
N GLY A 139 -5.48 5.83 59.82
CA GLY A 139 -4.65 5.06 58.90
C GLY A 139 -5.43 4.30 57.82
N GLN A 140 -6.72 4.02 58.05
CA GLN A 140 -7.56 3.24 57.13
C GLN A 140 -8.59 4.10 56.37
N VAL A 141 -8.97 5.25 56.92
CA VAL A 141 -9.98 6.14 56.34
C VAL A 141 -9.41 7.55 56.19
N ASP A 142 -9.43 8.06 54.95
CA ASP A 142 -9.02 9.44 54.62
C ASP A 142 -10.05 10.48 55.08
N LEU A 143 -10.22 10.65 56.39
CA LEU A 143 -11.01 11.71 57.02
C LEU A 143 -10.11 12.59 57.89
N SER A 144 -10.52 13.83 58.16
CA SER A 144 -9.74 14.68 59.04
C SER A 144 -9.77 14.15 60.48
N ARG A 145 -8.66 14.32 61.21
CA ARG A 145 -8.54 13.81 62.58
C ARG A 145 -9.68 14.27 63.49
N GLY A 146 -10.14 15.52 63.35
CA GLY A 146 -11.25 16.07 64.13
C GLY A 146 -12.59 15.40 63.83
N GLU A 147 -12.86 15.03 62.57
CA GLU A 147 -14.07 14.29 62.21
C GLU A 147 -14.03 12.86 62.79
N ILE A 148 -12.87 12.20 62.73
CA ILE A 148 -12.70 10.86 63.29
C ILE A 148 -12.92 10.87 64.81
N GLU A 149 -12.35 11.85 65.52
CA GLU A 149 -12.57 12.02 66.97
C GLU A 149 -14.06 12.22 67.31
N PHE A 150 -14.77 13.00 66.49
CA PHE A 150 -16.20 13.23 66.65
C PHE A 150 -17.03 11.96 66.41
N ILE A 151 -16.77 11.26 65.30
CA ILE A 151 -17.41 9.98 64.96
C ILE A 151 -17.15 8.95 66.05
N ALA A 152 -15.90 8.87 66.53
CA ALA A 152 -15.49 7.96 67.58
C ALA A 152 -16.19 8.25 68.90
N LYS A 153 -16.35 9.52 69.26
CA LYS A 153 -17.07 9.91 70.48
C LYS A 153 -18.57 9.60 70.41
N ILE A 154 -19.19 9.77 69.25
CA ILE A 154 -20.62 9.56 69.07
C ILE A 154 -21.00 8.08 68.98
N ASN A 155 -20.21 7.28 68.25
CA ASN A 155 -20.53 5.89 67.96
C ASN A 155 -19.86 4.88 68.91
N ARG A 156 -19.23 5.34 70.00
CA ARG A 156 -18.49 4.47 70.93
C ARG A 156 -19.38 3.49 71.67
N ASP A 157 -20.52 3.97 72.16
CA ASP A 157 -21.41 3.20 73.04
C ASP A 157 -22.58 2.60 72.28
N GLN A 158 -23.02 3.25 71.20
CA GLN A 158 -24.11 2.79 70.35
C GLN A 158 -23.91 3.31 68.92
N LEU A 159 -23.93 2.41 67.94
CA LEU A 159 -23.90 2.78 66.53
C LEU A 159 -25.17 3.56 66.17
N GLN A 160 -25.04 4.79 65.66
CA GLN A 160 -26.20 5.65 65.40
C GLN A 160 -27.02 5.24 64.18
N PHE A 161 -26.51 4.35 63.34
CA PHE A 161 -27.23 3.81 62.19
C PHE A 161 -27.38 2.30 62.31
N SER A 162 -28.50 1.78 61.80
CA SER A 162 -28.74 0.35 61.67
C SER A 162 -28.01 -0.17 60.45
N GLU A 163 -27.22 -1.23 60.60
CA GLU A 163 -26.45 -1.81 59.49
C GLU A 163 -27.37 -2.27 58.34
N GLU A 164 -28.56 -2.80 58.67
CA GLU A 164 -29.55 -3.28 57.70
C GLU A 164 -30.22 -2.15 56.90
N ALA A 165 -30.20 -0.91 57.39
CA ALA A 165 -30.81 0.24 56.74
C ALA A 165 -29.86 0.95 55.76
N LEU A 166 -28.61 0.50 55.65
CA LEU A 166 -27.66 1.06 54.71
C LEU A 166 -27.98 0.64 53.28
N PRO A 167 -27.79 1.53 52.30
CA PRO A 167 -27.86 1.15 50.89
C PRO A 167 -26.83 0.05 50.55
N GLN A 168 -27.18 -0.81 49.58
CA GLN A 168 -26.33 -1.95 49.17
C GLN A 168 -24.90 -1.54 48.77
N TRP A 169 -24.74 -0.39 48.09
CA TRP A 169 -23.43 0.12 47.69
C TRP A 169 -22.50 0.45 48.88
N ALA A 170 -23.04 0.77 50.05
CA ALA A 170 -22.25 1.01 51.26
C ALA A 170 -21.86 -0.30 51.97
N MET A 171 -22.63 -1.38 51.76
CA MET A 171 -22.36 -2.71 52.33
C MET A 171 -21.27 -3.47 51.57
N GLU A 172 -21.21 -3.33 50.25
CA GLU A 172 -20.29 -4.07 49.37
C GLU A 172 -18.82 -3.63 49.49
N ILE A 173 -18.57 -2.36 49.86
CA ILE A 173 -17.21 -1.81 49.93
C ILE A 173 -16.44 -2.38 51.12
N ASP A 174 -17.12 -2.70 52.23
CA ASP A 174 -16.50 -3.36 53.38
C ASP A 174 -15.99 -4.76 52.99
N THR A 175 -16.72 -5.48 52.13
CA THR A 175 -16.37 -6.83 51.69
C THR A 175 -15.18 -6.86 50.72
N GLN A 176 -14.94 -5.78 49.98
CA GLN A 176 -13.84 -5.70 49.00
C GLN A 176 -12.51 -5.24 49.64
N SER A 177 -12.56 -4.52 50.76
CA SER A 177 -11.35 -3.89 51.35
C SER A 177 -10.37 -4.86 52.03
N ASP A 178 -10.76 -6.12 52.30
CA ASP A 178 -9.85 -7.16 52.81
C ASP A 178 -9.14 -7.96 51.70
N THR A 179 -9.58 -7.85 50.44
CA THR A 179 -8.85 -8.37 49.27
C THR A 179 -7.92 -7.30 48.71
N GLY A 180 -6.88 -6.97 49.48
CA GLY A 180 -5.83 -6.04 49.07
C GLY A 180 -5.00 -6.56 47.89
N ALA A 181 -5.42 -6.23 46.67
CA ALA A 181 -4.54 -6.07 45.52
C ALA A 181 -5.19 -5.15 44.48
N SER A 182 -4.79 -3.87 44.52
CA SER A 182 -4.81 -2.87 43.44
C SER A 182 -5.58 -3.26 42.16
N VAL A 183 -6.89 -3.05 42.17
CA VAL A 183 -7.65 -2.85 40.94
C VAL A 183 -8.29 -1.48 41.08
N ALA A 184 -7.80 -0.52 40.28
CA ALA A 184 -8.43 0.77 40.06
C ALA A 184 -9.95 0.58 39.86
N PRO A 185 -10.81 1.56 40.26
CA PRO A 185 -12.25 1.40 40.25
C PRO A 185 -12.73 1.09 38.83
N GLN A 186 -12.86 -0.19 38.56
CA GLN A 186 -13.61 -0.69 37.45
C GLN A 186 -15.06 -0.51 37.88
N ALA A 187 -15.65 0.58 37.41
CA ALA A 187 -17.10 0.67 37.30
C ALA A 187 -17.61 -0.69 36.78
N GLU A 188 -18.33 -1.41 37.62
CA GLU A 188 -19.32 -2.38 37.18
C GLU A 188 -20.49 -1.58 36.59
N GLU A 189 -20.20 -0.90 35.50
CA GLU A 189 -21.18 -0.74 34.45
C GLU A 189 -21.54 -2.16 33.95
N PRO A 190 -22.75 -2.36 33.40
CA PRO A 190 -23.14 -3.60 32.72
C PRO A 190 -22.22 -3.83 31.52
N LYS A 191 -21.01 -4.35 31.78
CA LYS A 191 -19.97 -4.63 30.79
C LYS A 191 -20.35 -5.80 29.93
N GLU A 192 -21.24 -6.67 30.39
CA GLU A 192 -21.75 -7.74 29.54
C GLU A 192 -22.51 -7.16 28.34
N ASP A 193 -23.30 -6.10 28.49
CA ASP A 193 -23.98 -5.52 27.34
C ASP A 193 -23.05 -4.67 26.47
N LEU A 194 -22.16 -3.85 27.04
CA LEU A 194 -21.30 -2.99 26.21
C LEU A 194 -20.14 -3.75 25.54
N GLN A 195 -19.55 -4.75 26.20
CA GLN A 195 -18.55 -5.62 25.57
C GLN A 195 -19.22 -6.55 24.56
N THR A 196 -20.43 -7.04 24.82
CA THR A 196 -21.17 -7.82 23.81
C THR A 196 -21.62 -6.92 22.65
N LEU A 197 -21.93 -5.64 22.88
CA LEU A 197 -22.25 -4.70 21.82
C LEU A 197 -21.00 -4.32 21.02
N MET A 198 -19.85 -4.06 21.67
CA MET A 198 -18.58 -3.83 20.98
C MET A 198 -18.11 -5.07 20.22
N HIS A 199 -18.23 -6.26 20.80
CA HIS A 199 -17.86 -7.52 20.18
C HIS A 199 -18.85 -7.90 19.06
N SER A 200 -20.13 -7.57 19.18
CA SER A 200 -21.12 -7.75 18.10
C SER A 200 -20.92 -6.76 16.95
N VAL A 201 -20.50 -5.53 17.22
CA VAL A 201 -20.13 -4.54 16.20
C VAL A 201 -18.83 -4.94 15.51
N LEU A 202 -17.80 -5.35 16.26
CA LEU A 202 -16.54 -5.85 15.72
C LEU A 202 -16.72 -7.16 14.94
N SER A 203 -17.58 -8.06 15.40
CA SER A 203 -17.89 -9.30 14.67
C SER A 203 -18.78 -9.06 13.46
N ARG A 204 -19.72 -8.10 13.47
CA ARG A 204 -20.41 -7.64 12.23
C ARG A 204 -19.45 -6.98 11.25
N GLN A 205 -18.46 -6.24 11.73
CA GLN A 205 -17.46 -5.61 10.88
C GLN A 205 -16.47 -6.64 10.30
N LYS A 206 -16.10 -7.67 11.07
CA LYS A 206 -15.34 -8.82 10.59
C LYS A 206 -16.14 -9.70 9.64
N ALA A 207 -17.42 -9.95 9.91
CA ALA A 207 -18.30 -10.73 9.03
C ALA A 207 -18.52 -10.03 7.68
N SER A 208 -18.70 -8.71 7.66
CA SER A 208 -18.80 -7.94 6.39
C SER A 208 -17.47 -7.80 5.63
N LEU A 209 -16.32 -8.04 6.29
CA LEU A 209 -15.04 -8.22 5.64
C LEU A 209 -14.87 -9.65 5.08
N ASN A 210 -15.37 -10.66 5.78
CA ASN A 210 -15.33 -12.07 5.35
C ASN A 210 -16.34 -12.39 4.22
N GLU A 211 -17.54 -11.80 4.24
CA GLU A 211 -18.54 -11.93 3.16
C GLU A 211 -18.09 -11.26 1.85
N ARG A 212 -17.12 -10.35 1.91
CA ARG A 212 -16.46 -9.81 0.71
C ARG A 212 -15.36 -10.71 0.16
N GLU A 213 -14.95 -11.73 0.90
CA GLU A 213 -13.99 -12.73 0.44
C GLU A 213 -14.69 -13.95 -0.21
N GLU A 214 -15.99 -14.16 0.06
CA GLU A 214 -16.75 -15.33 -0.45
C GLU A 214 -17.51 -15.11 -1.78
N VAL A 215 -17.55 -13.88 -2.32
CA VAL A 215 -18.07 -13.60 -3.69
C VAL A 215 -16.94 -13.31 -4.68
N ALA A 216 -15.74 -13.80 -4.39
CA ALA A 216 -14.69 -13.95 -5.39
C ALA A 216 -14.71 -15.40 -5.89
N GLU A 217 -15.38 -15.64 -7.02
CA GLU A 217 -15.15 -16.86 -7.78
C GLU A 217 -13.64 -17.10 -7.94
N PRO A 218 -13.17 -18.36 -7.86
CA PRO A 218 -11.76 -18.69 -7.84
C PRO A 218 -11.15 -18.48 -9.23
N ILE A 219 -10.71 -17.25 -9.51
CA ILE A 219 -9.66 -17.03 -10.50
C ILE A 219 -8.41 -17.67 -9.92
N ARG A 220 -8.10 -18.87 -10.44
CA ARG A 220 -6.87 -19.62 -10.19
C ARG A 220 -5.68 -18.68 -10.05
N PRO A 221 -4.98 -18.64 -8.90
CA PRO A 221 -3.75 -17.87 -8.80
C PRO A 221 -2.71 -18.54 -9.71
N ALA A 222 -2.34 -17.86 -10.78
CA ALA A 222 -1.13 -18.18 -11.52
C ALA A 222 0.05 -18.13 -10.54
N SER A 223 0.67 -19.30 -10.37
CA SER A 223 1.96 -19.59 -9.75
C SER A 223 2.53 -18.56 -8.77
N VAL A 224 2.51 -18.97 -7.49
CA VAL A 224 3.45 -18.62 -6.43
C VAL A 224 4.76 -18.07 -6.98
N LYS A 225 5.03 -16.79 -6.71
CA LYS A 225 6.33 -16.16 -6.85
C LYS A 225 7.32 -16.97 -6.00
N GLU A 226 8.18 -17.73 -6.67
CA GLU A 226 9.37 -18.29 -6.05
C GLU A 226 10.18 -17.15 -5.44
N SER A 227 10.59 -17.35 -4.19
CA SER A 227 11.45 -16.40 -3.49
C SER A 227 12.69 -16.12 -4.35
N PRO A 228 13.15 -14.86 -4.47
CA PRO A 228 14.25 -14.48 -5.36
C PRO A 228 15.56 -15.26 -5.09
N LYS A 229 15.68 -15.84 -3.88
CA LYS A 229 16.78 -16.73 -3.50
C LYS A 229 16.77 -18.07 -4.24
N ARG A 230 15.60 -18.63 -4.58
CA ARG A 230 15.49 -19.86 -5.37
C ARG A 230 15.78 -19.62 -6.85
N ALA A 231 15.26 -18.53 -7.42
CA ALA A 231 15.57 -18.15 -8.80
C ALA A 231 17.08 -17.93 -9.04
N LEU A 232 17.78 -17.32 -8.08
CA LEU A 232 19.24 -17.15 -8.14
C LEU A 232 20.01 -18.47 -7.95
N ALA A 233 19.51 -19.38 -7.13
CA ALA A 233 20.11 -20.71 -6.96
C ALA A 233 19.98 -21.55 -8.23
N ASP A 234 18.84 -21.50 -8.92
CA ASP A 234 18.63 -22.24 -10.17
C ASP A 234 19.42 -21.65 -11.34
N LEU A 235 19.58 -20.32 -11.40
CA LEU A 235 20.45 -19.68 -12.38
C LEU A 235 21.93 -20.07 -12.17
N GLY A 236 22.38 -20.15 -10.91
CA GLY A 236 23.73 -20.61 -10.56
C GLY A 236 23.97 -22.08 -10.93
N ASN A 237 22.96 -22.94 -10.76
CA ASN A 237 23.03 -24.35 -11.13
C ASN A 237 23.06 -24.55 -12.65
N GLN A 238 22.28 -23.78 -13.42
CA GLN A 238 22.33 -23.80 -14.89
C GLN A 238 23.71 -23.38 -15.42
N PHE A 239 24.32 -22.35 -14.83
CA PHE A 239 25.65 -21.90 -15.28
C PHE A 239 26.73 -22.94 -15.00
N ARG A 240 26.68 -23.63 -13.85
CA ARG A 240 27.62 -24.70 -13.50
C ARG A 240 27.44 -25.95 -14.37
N GLN A 241 26.21 -26.25 -14.80
CA GLN A 241 25.97 -27.35 -15.74
C GLN A 241 26.49 -27.02 -17.15
N GLY A 242 26.32 -25.78 -17.62
CA GLY A 242 26.87 -25.33 -18.91
C GLY A 242 28.40 -25.38 -19.00
N LEU A 243 29.10 -25.20 -17.87
CA LEU A 243 30.56 -25.30 -17.81
C LEU A 243 31.08 -26.75 -17.78
N LYS A 244 30.27 -27.72 -17.35
CA LYS A 244 30.68 -29.13 -17.30
C LYS A 244 30.63 -29.83 -18.66
N ASN A 245 29.76 -29.39 -19.56
CA ASN A 245 29.59 -29.94 -20.91
C ASN A 245 29.67 -28.84 -22.00
N PRO A 246 30.85 -28.26 -22.28
CA PRO A 246 30.98 -27.23 -23.32
C PRO A 246 30.67 -27.73 -24.73
N SER A 247 30.57 -29.05 -24.93
CA SER A 247 30.31 -29.68 -26.24
C SER A 247 28.83 -29.73 -26.62
N GLU A 248 27.88 -29.50 -25.69
CA GLU A 248 26.42 -29.56 -25.97
C GLU A 248 25.81 -28.21 -26.40
N LEU A 249 26.54 -27.09 -26.25
CA LEU A 249 26.03 -25.75 -26.59
C LEU A 249 26.07 -25.41 -28.09
N VAL A 250 26.59 -26.30 -28.95
CA VAL A 250 26.72 -26.06 -30.40
C VAL A 250 25.58 -26.68 -31.23
N GLN A 251 24.70 -27.51 -30.63
CA GLN A 251 23.70 -28.26 -31.41
C GLN A 251 22.25 -28.20 -30.92
N LYS A 252 21.84 -27.13 -30.22
CA LYS A 252 20.41 -26.92 -29.95
C LYS A 252 19.79 -26.00 -31.00
N PRO A 253 19.03 -26.51 -32.00
CA PRO A 253 18.33 -25.66 -32.95
C PRO A 253 17.31 -24.80 -32.20
N ALA A 254 17.25 -23.52 -32.58
CA ALA A 254 16.35 -22.52 -31.99
C ALA A 254 14.89 -23.02 -31.93
N PRO A 255 14.16 -22.78 -30.84
CA PRO A 255 12.76 -23.14 -30.76
C PRO A 255 11.98 -22.36 -31.83
N ARG A 256 11.30 -23.12 -32.71
CA ARG A 256 10.33 -22.58 -33.66
C ARG A 256 9.25 -21.81 -32.90
N VAL A 257 9.21 -20.51 -33.11
CA VAL A 257 8.10 -19.65 -32.70
C VAL A 257 6.85 -20.14 -33.41
N ILE A 258 5.95 -20.76 -32.65
CA ILE A 258 4.61 -21.13 -33.09
C ILE A 258 3.83 -19.82 -33.27
N GLN A 259 3.67 -19.40 -34.52
CA GLN A 259 2.60 -18.48 -34.92
C GLN A 259 1.27 -19.22 -34.73
N GLN A 260 0.60 -18.97 -33.61
CA GLN A 260 -0.81 -19.30 -33.43
C GLN A 260 -1.62 -18.01 -33.29
N GLN A 261 -2.37 -17.73 -34.36
CA GLN A 261 -3.74 -17.21 -34.35
C GLN A 261 -4.08 -16.08 -33.36
N GLN A 262 -4.15 -14.86 -33.89
CA GLN A 262 -5.13 -13.87 -33.47
C GLN A 262 -5.93 -13.41 -34.69
N GLN A 263 -6.90 -14.24 -35.07
CA GLN A 263 -8.15 -13.75 -35.66
C GLN A 263 -9.18 -13.62 -34.54
N VAL A 264 -10.16 -12.73 -34.73
CA VAL A 264 -11.28 -12.36 -33.83
C VAL A 264 -10.84 -11.39 -32.70
N ARG A 265 -11.22 -10.11 -32.62
CA ARG A 265 -12.51 -9.43 -32.87
C ARG A 265 -12.32 -8.03 -33.47
N ARG A 266 -12.91 -7.78 -34.64
CA ARG A 266 -13.38 -6.46 -35.05
C ARG A 266 -14.78 -6.26 -34.46
N SER A 267 -14.97 -5.30 -33.57
CA SER A 267 -16.29 -4.71 -33.30
C SER A 267 -16.14 -3.33 -32.68
N SER A 268 -16.76 -2.36 -33.35
CA SER A 268 -17.14 -1.00 -32.93
C SER A 268 -16.04 -0.06 -32.42
N ILE A 269 -15.43 0.65 -33.37
CA ILE A 269 -14.95 2.01 -33.16
C ILE A 269 -16.19 2.89 -33.00
N GLN A 270 -16.60 3.15 -31.77
CA GLN A 270 -17.39 4.34 -31.46
C GLN A 270 -16.40 5.51 -31.37
N SER A 271 -16.62 6.50 -32.22
CA SER A 271 -15.84 7.74 -32.27
C SER A 271 -15.97 8.49 -30.94
N ASP A 272 -14.91 8.47 -30.15
CA ASP A 272 -14.76 9.39 -29.01
C ASP A 272 -14.62 10.81 -29.54
N VAL A 273 -15.72 11.55 -29.46
CA VAL A 273 -15.76 13.00 -29.70
C VAL A 273 -15.02 13.67 -28.55
N VAL A 274 -13.80 14.10 -28.82
CA VAL A 274 -13.01 14.95 -27.91
C VAL A 274 -13.76 16.26 -27.70
N LYS A 275 -14.49 16.37 -26.58
CA LYS A 275 -15.09 17.63 -26.15
C LYS A 275 -14.00 18.54 -25.58
N LYS A 276 -13.78 19.67 -26.26
CA LYS A 276 -12.92 20.75 -25.80
C LYS A 276 -13.49 21.29 -24.47
N VAL A 277 -12.77 21.08 -23.37
CA VAL A 277 -13.10 21.66 -22.07
C VAL A 277 -12.75 23.14 -22.14
N VAL A 278 -13.79 23.99 -22.18
CA VAL A 278 -13.65 25.45 -22.07
C VAL A 278 -13.73 25.80 -20.59
N PHE A 279 -12.63 26.32 -20.05
CA PHE A 279 -12.61 26.80 -18.67
C PHE A 279 -13.35 28.15 -18.58
N PRO A 280 -14.24 28.33 -17.58
CA PRO A 280 -14.90 29.60 -17.35
C PRO A 280 -13.86 30.67 -17.00
N LYS A 281 -13.92 31.79 -17.72
CA LYS A 281 -13.12 32.97 -17.47
C LYS A 281 -13.58 33.55 -16.14
N ILE A 282 -12.71 33.54 -15.13
CA ILE A 282 -12.98 34.19 -13.84
C ILE A 282 -12.91 35.69 -14.10
N GLU A 283 -14.06 36.34 -14.23
CA GLU A 283 -14.15 37.80 -14.23
C GLU A 283 -13.93 38.28 -12.79
N VAL A 284 -12.74 38.82 -12.54
CA VAL A 284 -12.43 39.54 -11.31
C VAL A 284 -13.19 40.85 -11.38
N ASN A 285 -14.41 40.88 -10.82
CA ASN A 285 -15.12 42.12 -10.55
C ASN A 285 -14.33 42.87 -9.47
N GLY A 286 -13.42 43.72 -9.94
CA GLY A 286 -12.77 44.74 -9.12
C GLY A 286 -13.79 45.79 -8.73
N ASN A 287 -14.48 45.56 -7.62
CA ASN A 287 -15.21 46.59 -6.91
C ASN A 287 -14.40 46.94 -5.65
N LEU A 288 -13.38 47.76 -5.86
CA LEU A 288 -12.62 48.45 -4.82
C LEU A 288 -12.54 49.91 -5.25
N GLY A 289 -13.43 50.74 -4.68
CA GLY A 289 -13.47 52.19 -4.88
C GLY A 289 -14.87 52.72 -5.05
#